data_AF-A0A7Y3A193-F1
#
_entry.id   AF-A0A7Y3A193-F1
#
_cell.length_a   1.000
_cell.length_b   1.000
_cell.length_c   1.000
_cell.angle_alpha   90.00
_cell.angle_beta   90.00
_cell.angle_gamma   90.00
#
_symmetry.space_group_name_H-M   'P 1'
#
loop_
_entity.id
_entity.type
_entity.pdbx_description
1 polymer ?
#
loop_
_entity_poly.entity_id
_entity_poly.type
_entity_poly.pdbx_seq_one_letter_code
_entity_poly.pdbx_strand_id
1 'polypeptide(L)'
;MLSKQVLKEALIKFEGTLILVSHDREFLQGLVNKVYEFKDRKIKEFLGGIDFYLEQRNLENLREAEIQSAKVQQSKKSGNRKDYENQKRLKSIRNKISKKEAEISELESKIKAMDIDLETNYDHTVSDPEFFDRYQSRKTELDQKFSDWEKLQNQLSSLSDGVI
;
A
#
# COMPACT_ATOMS: atom_id res chain seq x y z
N MET A 1 21.92 3.73 18.30
CA MET A 1 21.94 4.95 17.46
C MET A 1 22.98 4.89 16.32
N LEU A 2 24.14 4.25 16.51
CA LEU A 2 25.18 4.13 15.46
C LEU A 2 24.72 3.39 14.18
N SER A 3 23.94 2.31 14.30
CA SER A 3 23.52 1.47 13.17
C SER A 3 22.61 2.19 12.16
N LYS A 4 21.72 3.09 12.63
CA LYS A 4 20.84 3.87 11.74
C LYS A 4 21.62 4.88 10.89
N GLN A 5 22.64 5.54 11.46
CA GLN A 5 23.44 6.52 10.73
C GLN A 5 24.31 5.85 9.66
N VAL A 6 24.95 4.72 10.00
CA VAL A 6 25.75 3.95 9.03
C VAL A 6 24.90 3.47 7.86
N LEU A 7 23.67 2.99 8.12
CA LEU A 7 22.73 2.60 7.07
C LEU A 7 22.34 3.80 6.20
N LYS A 8 22.05 4.96 6.82
CA LYS A 8 21.70 6.18 6.10
C LYS A 8 22.82 6.62 5.14
N GLU A 9 24.07 6.63 5.59
CA GLU A 9 25.23 6.96 4.75
C GLU A 9 25.43 5.96 3.60
N ALA A 10 25.22 4.67 3.86
CA ALA A 10 25.33 3.65 2.81
C ALA A 10 24.25 3.84 1.72
N LEU A 11 23.02 4.16 2.12
CA LEU A 11 21.91 4.41 1.19
C LEU A 11 22.10 5.71 0.39
N ILE A 12 22.72 6.74 0.97
CA ILE A 12 23.04 7.99 0.25
C ILE A 12 24.11 7.76 -0.82
N LYS A 13 25.09 6.89 -0.55
CA LYS A 13 26.17 6.56 -1.49
C LYS A 13 25.75 5.56 -2.57
N PHE A 14 24.53 5.06 -2.53
CA PHE A 14 24.02 4.12 -3.52
C PHE A 14 23.70 4.85 -4.83
N GLU A 15 24.38 4.47 -5.92
CA GLU A 15 24.25 5.13 -7.23
C GLU A 15 23.00 4.69 -8.04
N GLY A 16 22.15 3.82 -7.47
CA GLY A 16 20.93 3.32 -8.11
C GLY A 16 19.65 4.03 -7.68
N THR A 17 18.51 3.59 -8.23
CA THR A 17 17.18 4.03 -7.76
C THR A 17 16.77 3.21 -6.55
N LEU A 18 16.41 3.88 -5.46
CA LEU A 18 16.00 3.26 -4.21
C LEU A 18 14.54 3.61 -3.91
N ILE A 19 13.72 2.59 -3.64
CA ILE A 19 12.35 2.75 -3.14
C ILE A 19 12.36 2.36 -1.67
N LEU A 20 12.02 3.31 -0.79
CA LEU A 20 11.98 3.09 0.65
C LEU A 20 10.55 3.24 1.18
N VAL A 21 10.14 2.31 2.03
CA VAL A 21 8.89 2.39 2.80
C VAL A 21 9.25 2.36 4.27
N SER A 22 9.00 3.45 4.99
CA SER A 22 9.26 3.55 6.42
C SER A 22 8.24 4.44 7.11
N HIS A 23 7.94 4.12 8.37
CA HIS A 23 7.13 4.96 9.25
C HIS A 23 7.98 5.96 10.06
N ASP A 24 9.31 5.85 10.02
CA ASP A 24 10.25 6.71 10.74
C ASP A 24 10.59 7.95 9.90
N ARG A 25 10.09 9.11 10.34
CA ARG A 25 10.25 10.39 9.64
C ARG A 25 11.70 10.89 9.66
N GLU A 26 12.37 10.77 10.81
CA GLU A 26 13.77 11.22 10.98
C GLU A 26 14.72 10.40 10.12
N PHE A 27 14.39 9.13 9.88
CA PHE A 27 15.13 8.28 8.97
C PHE A 27 14.97 8.71 7.51
N LEU A 28 13.74 8.95 7.06
CA LEU A 28 13.44 9.37 5.69
C LEU A 28 13.96 10.78 5.36
N GLN A 29 14.13 11.62 6.38
CA GLN A 29 14.63 12.98 6.23
C GLN A 29 16.02 13.02 5.61
N GLY A 30 16.17 13.70 4.48
CA GLY A 30 17.44 13.77 3.75
C GLY A 30 17.86 12.48 3.02
N LEU A 31 17.03 11.42 3.04
CA LEU A 31 17.20 10.23 2.20
C LEU A 31 16.33 10.27 0.94
N VAL A 32 15.11 10.77 1.08
CA VAL A 32 14.13 10.77 -0.02
C VAL A 32 14.12 12.12 -0.73
N ASN A 33 14.07 12.07 -2.06
CA ASN A 33 13.96 13.23 -2.95
C ASN A 33 12.54 13.39 -3.52
N LYS A 34 11.73 12.32 -3.45
CA LYS A 34 10.32 12.28 -3.86
C LYS A 34 9.53 11.51 -2.81
N VAL A 35 8.33 12.00 -2.52
CA VAL A 35 7.40 11.33 -1.61
C VAL A 35 6.10 11.04 -2.37
N TYR A 36 5.63 9.81 -2.28
CA TYR A 36 4.31 9.42 -2.77
C TYR A 36 3.37 9.25 -1.58
N GLU A 37 2.35 10.11 -1.51
CA GLU A 37 1.26 9.94 -0.55
C GLU A 37 0.16 9.08 -1.16
N PHE A 38 -0.26 8.07 -0.39
CA PHE A 38 -1.41 7.24 -0.70
C PHE A 38 -2.57 7.68 0.20
N LYS A 39 -3.42 8.59 -0.30
CA LYS A 39 -4.59 9.11 0.42
C LYS A 39 -5.82 9.02 -0.48
N ASP A 40 -6.95 8.58 0.07
CA ASP A 40 -8.23 8.48 -0.65
C ASP A 40 -8.15 7.74 -2.00
N ARG A 41 -7.24 6.76 -2.11
CA ARG A 41 -6.97 5.97 -3.34
C ARG A 41 -6.44 6.78 -4.51
N LYS A 42 -5.93 7.98 -4.23
CA LYS A 42 -5.13 8.77 -5.14
C LYS A 42 -3.68 8.68 -4.68
N ILE A 43 -2.79 8.59 -5.66
CA ILE A 43 -1.36 8.73 -5.42
C ILE A 43 -1.03 10.18 -5.74
N LYS A 44 -0.54 10.91 -4.74
CA LYS A 44 -0.06 12.27 -4.94
C LYS A 44 1.46 12.26 -4.85
N GLU A 45 2.10 12.68 -5.93
CA GLU A 45 3.55 12.86 -5.97
C GLU A 45 3.93 14.23 -5.40
N PHE A 46 4.90 14.25 -4.50
CA PHE A 46 5.53 15.45 -4.00
C PHE A 46 7.01 15.46 -4.42
N LEU A 47 7.37 16.47 -5.22
CA LEU A 47 8.74 16.76 -5.61
C LEU A 47 9.43 17.48 -4.45
N GLY A 48 10.05 16.70 -3.57
CA GLY A 48 10.69 17.18 -2.36
C GLY A 48 10.85 16.06 -1.33
N GLY A 49 11.66 16.33 -0.30
CA GLY A 49 11.84 15.42 0.82
C GLY A 49 10.61 15.35 1.73
N ILE A 50 10.74 14.59 2.83
CA ILE A 50 9.66 14.40 3.81
C ILE A 50 9.18 15.72 4.43
N ASP A 51 10.06 16.69 4.63
CA ASP A 51 9.71 18.01 5.17
C ASP A 51 8.73 18.77 4.28
N PHE A 52 8.96 18.76 2.95
CA PHE A 52 8.09 19.40 1.98
C PHE A 52 6.69 18.76 1.95
N TYR A 53 6.63 17.44 2.03
CA TYR A 53 5.36 16.70 2.16
C TYR A 53 4.59 17.10 3.43
N LEU A 54 5.27 17.20 4.57
CA LEU A 54 4.63 17.58 5.84
C LEU A 54 4.09 19.01 5.81
N GLU A 55 4.83 19.94 5.21
CA GLU A 55 4.40 21.33 5.03
C GLU A 55 3.16 21.42 4.12
N GLN A 56 3.19 20.78 2.94
CA GLN A 56 2.05 20.70 2.03
C GLN A 56 0.80 20.11 2.71
N ARG A 57 0.98 19.03 3.47
CA ARG A 57 -0.12 18.37 4.18
C ARG A 57 -0.74 19.27 5.25
N ASN A 58 0.07 20.07 5.94
CA ASN A 58 -0.42 21.02 6.94
C ASN A 58 -1.24 22.14 6.27
N LEU A 59 -0.75 22.67 5.15
CA LEU A 59 -1.47 23.67 4.34
C LEU A 59 -2.79 23.14 3.74
N GLU A 60 -2.81 21.89 3.29
CA GLU A 60 -4.04 21.25 2.79
C GLU A 60 -5.08 21.03 3.90
N ASN A 61 -4.67 20.56 5.09
CA ASN A 61 -5.59 20.40 6.21
C ASN A 61 -6.24 21.74 6.64
N LEU A 62 -5.47 22.84 6.61
CA LEU A 62 -5.99 24.17 6.90
C LEU A 62 -7.01 24.64 5.84
N ARG A 63 -6.75 24.38 4.55
CA ARG A 63 -7.69 24.69 3.47
C ARG A 63 -8.95 23.82 3.49
N GLU A 64 -8.82 22.53 3.80
CA GLU A 64 -9.98 21.63 3.93
C GLU A 64 -10.93 22.08 5.06
N ALA A 65 -10.39 22.62 6.16
CA ALA A 65 -11.18 23.18 7.26
C ALA A 65 -11.98 24.43 6.85
N GLU A 66 -11.42 25.31 6.01
CA GLU A 66 -12.15 26.46 5.44
C GLU A 66 -13.23 26.02 4.43
N ILE A 67 -12.92 25.08 3.53
CA ILE A 67 -13.83 24.67 2.45
C ILE A 67 -15.06 23.90 2.97
N GLN A 68 -14.95 23.15 4.08
CA GLN A 68 -16.09 22.44 4.67
C GLN A 68 -17.19 23.39 5.18
N SER A 69 -16.85 24.63 5.54
CA SER A 69 -17.85 25.64 5.92
C SER A 69 -18.64 26.21 4.72
N ALA A 70 -18.07 26.17 3.51
CA ALA A 70 -18.71 26.72 2.30
C ALA A 70 -19.52 25.70 1.48
N LYS A 71 -19.25 24.38 1.63
CA LYS A 71 -19.80 23.33 0.74
C LYS A 71 -21.20 22.82 1.10
N VAL A 72 -21.82 23.28 2.19
CA VAL A 72 -23.14 22.81 2.65
C VAL A 72 -24.31 23.34 1.79
N GLN A 73 -24.12 24.34 0.92
CA GLN A 73 -25.24 24.97 0.20
C GLN A 73 -25.37 24.70 -1.31
N GLN A 74 -24.45 24.00 -1.97
CA GLN A 74 -24.56 23.74 -3.42
C GLN A 74 -24.18 22.32 -3.80
N SER A 75 -25.16 21.42 -3.81
CA SER A 75 -25.26 20.33 -4.81
C SER A 75 -26.53 19.49 -4.57
N LYS A 76 -27.69 20.12 -4.78
CA LYS A 76 -28.90 19.39 -5.18
C LYS A 76 -29.19 19.75 -6.64
N LYS A 77 -29.34 18.71 -7.47
CA LYS A 77 -29.79 18.66 -8.88
C LYS A 77 -28.71 18.66 -9.97
N SER A 78 -28.34 17.49 -10.47
CA SER A 78 -28.87 16.93 -11.73
C SER A 78 -28.40 15.47 -11.87
N GLY A 79 -29.16 14.64 -12.59
CA GLY A 79 -29.13 13.18 -12.47
C GLY A 79 -28.06 12.46 -13.29
N ASN A 80 -27.92 11.15 -13.02
CA ASN A 80 -27.83 10.13 -14.08
C ASN A 80 -27.83 8.71 -13.48
N ARG A 81 -28.75 7.84 -13.94
CA ARG A 81 -28.78 6.40 -13.62
C ARG A 81 -27.44 5.68 -13.87
N LYS A 82 -26.62 6.21 -14.79
CA LYS A 82 -25.26 5.72 -15.09
C LYS A 82 -24.28 5.85 -13.91
N ASP A 83 -24.48 6.85 -13.06
CA ASP A 83 -23.62 7.09 -11.89
C ASP A 83 -23.81 6.00 -10.82
N TYR A 84 -25.06 5.55 -10.62
CA TYR A 84 -25.38 4.52 -9.65
C TYR A 84 -24.82 3.13 -10.02
N GLU A 85 -24.84 2.77 -11.30
CA GLU A 85 -24.24 1.52 -11.78
C GLU A 85 -22.71 1.53 -11.68
N ASN A 86 -22.08 2.66 -12.01
CA ASN A 86 -20.65 2.84 -11.86
C ASN A 86 -20.23 2.81 -10.38
N GLN A 87 -20.97 3.48 -9.50
CA GLN A 87 -20.76 3.41 -8.04
C GLN A 87 -20.92 1.98 -7.49
N LYS A 88 -21.91 1.21 -7.99
CA LYS A 88 -22.07 -0.21 -7.61
C LYS A 88 -20.91 -1.07 -8.06
N ARG A 89 -20.41 -0.90 -9.30
CA ARG A 89 -19.26 -1.64 -9.83
C ARG A 89 -17.99 -1.32 -9.04
N LEU A 90 -17.73 -0.04 -8.76
CA LEU A 90 -16.61 0.41 -7.93
C LEU A 90 -16.67 -0.17 -6.52
N LYS A 91 -17.86 -0.17 -5.89
CA LYS A 91 -18.06 -0.76 -4.56
C LYS A 91 -17.84 -2.29 -4.57
N SER A 92 -18.27 -2.96 -5.63
CA SER A 92 -18.06 -4.41 -5.79
C SER A 92 -16.57 -4.76 -5.93
N ILE A 93 -15.83 -4.04 -6.79
CA ILE A 93 -14.38 -4.24 -6.97
C ILE A 93 -13.63 -3.91 -5.67
N ARG A 94 -13.98 -2.81 -5.01
CA ARG A 94 -13.44 -2.43 -3.69
C ARG A 94 -13.63 -3.53 -2.64
N ASN A 95 -14.81 -4.17 -2.60
CA ASN A 95 -15.06 -5.28 -1.68
C ASN A 95 -14.27 -6.55 -2.06
N LYS A 96 -14.10 -6.83 -3.36
CA LYS A 96 -13.27 -7.94 -3.83
C LYS A 96 -11.80 -7.76 -3.46
N ILE A 97 -11.27 -6.55 -3.62
CA ILE A 97 -9.91 -6.18 -3.21
C ILE A 97 -9.72 -6.39 -1.70
N SER A 98 -10.64 -5.84 -0.88
CA SER A 98 -10.56 -6.00 0.58
C SER A 98 -10.63 -7.47 1.02
N LYS A 99 -11.43 -8.30 0.33
CA LYS A 99 -11.46 -9.74 0.59
C LYS A 99 -10.12 -10.41 0.23
N LYS A 100 -9.53 -10.07 -0.92
CA LYS A 100 -8.22 -10.60 -1.34
C LYS A 100 -7.10 -10.16 -0.40
N GLU A 101 -7.12 -8.92 0.11
CA GLU A 101 -6.18 -8.44 1.12
C GLU A 101 -6.27 -9.24 2.43
N ALA A 102 -7.49 -9.57 2.88
CA ALA A 102 -7.67 -10.42 4.05
C ALA A 102 -7.15 -11.84 3.83
N GLU A 103 -7.39 -12.43 2.65
CA GLU A 103 -6.85 -13.74 2.26
C GLU A 103 -5.31 -13.74 2.23
N ILE A 104 -4.70 -12.69 1.67
CA ILE A 104 -3.25 -12.49 1.63
C ILE A 104 -2.69 -12.42 3.06
N SER A 105 -3.26 -11.57 3.91
CA SER A 105 -2.80 -11.39 5.30
C SER A 105 -2.88 -12.68 6.12
N GLU A 106 -3.92 -13.49 5.91
CA GLU A 106 -4.04 -14.80 6.55
C GLU A 106 -2.96 -15.78 6.05
N LEU A 107 -2.69 -15.81 4.75
CA LEU A 107 -1.63 -16.65 4.17
C LEU A 107 -0.23 -16.23 4.63
N GLU A 108 0.05 -14.92 4.68
CA GLU A 108 1.30 -14.39 5.21
C GLU A 108 1.50 -14.77 6.68
N SER A 109 0.45 -14.71 7.49
CA SER A 109 0.51 -15.12 8.89
C SER A 109 0.82 -16.61 9.03
N LYS A 110 0.24 -17.45 8.15
CA LYS A 110 0.51 -18.90 8.13
C LYS A 110 1.95 -19.20 7.67
N ILE A 111 2.45 -18.50 6.66
CA ILE A 111 3.85 -18.64 6.21
C ILE A 111 4.81 -18.18 7.30
N LYS A 112 4.52 -17.06 7.97
CA LYS A 112 5.33 -16.56 9.08
C LYS A 112 5.37 -17.55 10.26
N ALA A 113 4.26 -18.23 10.55
CA ALA A 113 4.25 -19.29 11.57
C ALA A 113 5.13 -20.48 11.17
N MET A 114 5.15 -20.85 9.89
CA MET A 114 6.05 -21.88 9.36
C MET A 114 7.52 -21.44 9.38
N ASP A 115 7.81 -20.17 9.09
CA ASP A 115 9.17 -19.61 9.18
C ASP A 115 9.69 -19.68 10.61
N ILE A 116 8.85 -19.35 11.60
CA ILE A 116 9.19 -19.45 13.03
C ILE A 116 9.41 -20.91 13.44
N ASP A 117 8.57 -21.84 12.97
CA ASP A 117 8.71 -23.27 13.27
C ASP A 117 10.01 -23.84 12.69
N LEU A 118 10.39 -23.41 11.48
CA LEU A 118 11.66 -23.75 10.83
C LEU A 118 12.87 -23.20 11.59
N GLU A 119 12.76 -21.99 12.16
CA GLU A 119 13.81 -21.37 12.98
C GLU A 119 13.96 -22.04 14.36
N THR A 120 12.85 -22.48 14.96
CA THR A 120 12.83 -22.98 16.35
C THR A 120 13.05 -24.49 16.43
N ASN A 121 12.55 -25.25 15.45
CA ASN A 121 12.54 -26.72 15.42
C ASN A 121 13.16 -27.27 14.12
N TYR A 122 14.36 -26.79 13.78
CA TYR A 122 15.07 -27.13 12.54
C TYR A 122 15.21 -28.65 12.29
N ASP A 123 15.58 -29.43 13.32
CA ASP A 123 15.75 -30.90 13.22
C ASP A 123 14.44 -31.65 12.85
N HIS A 124 13.29 -31.15 13.32
CA HIS A 124 11.98 -31.78 13.09
C HIS A 124 11.34 -31.33 11.76
N THR A 125 11.53 -30.08 11.37
CA THR A 125 10.96 -29.51 10.14
C THR A 125 11.71 -29.96 8.89
N VAL A 126 13.02 -30.17 8.96
CA VAL A 126 13.82 -30.73 7.86
C VAL A 126 13.56 -32.23 7.65
N SER A 127 13.09 -32.92 8.68
CA SER A 127 12.78 -34.35 8.63
C SER A 127 11.40 -34.66 8.02
N ASP A 128 10.50 -33.67 7.88
CA ASP A 128 9.21 -33.83 7.21
C ASP A 128 9.38 -33.53 5.70
N PRO A 129 9.34 -34.55 4.81
CA PRO A 129 9.54 -34.35 3.38
C PRO A 129 8.48 -33.46 2.74
N GLU A 130 7.26 -33.43 3.29
CA GLU A 130 6.15 -32.64 2.76
C GLU A 130 6.13 -31.20 3.30
N PHE A 131 6.96 -30.86 4.29
CA PHE A 131 6.99 -29.52 4.87
C PHE A 131 7.41 -28.47 3.85
N PHE A 132 8.49 -28.74 3.11
CA PHE A 132 8.98 -27.83 2.06
C PHE A 132 7.99 -27.73 0.90
N ASP A 133 7.34 -28.82 0.49
CA ASP A 133 6.33 -28.79 -0.56
C ASP A 133 5.11 -27.95 -0.16
N ARG A 134 4.63 -28.06 1.08
CA ARG A 134 3.55 -27.23 1.62
C ARG A 134 3.97 -25.77 1.74
N TYR A 135 5.20 -25.49 2.17
CA TYR A 135 5.75 -24.15 2.28
C TYR A 135 5.85 -23.46 0.90
N GLN A 136 6.44 -24.14 -0.09
CA GLN A 136 6.55 -23.66 -1.46
C GLN A 136 5.16 -23.48 -2.09
N SER A 137 4.25 -24.43 -1.91
CA SER A 137 2.87 -24.31 -2.40
C SER A 137 2.16 -23.09 -1.81
N ARG A 138 2.35 -22.80 -0.53
CA ARG A 138 1.77 -21.60 0.12
C ARG A 138 2.40 -20.31 -0.38
N LYS A 139 3.70 -20.29 -0.63
CA LYS A 139 4.39 -19.16 -1.29
C LYS A 139 3.85 -18.91 -2.69
N THR A 140 3.71 -19.97 -3.50
CA THR A 140 3.11 -19.87 -4.84
C THR A 140 1.65 -19.42 -4.78
N GLU A 141 0.87 -19.91 -3.82
CA GLU A 141 -0.51 -19.46 -3.62
C GLU A 141 -0.55 -17.97 -3.24
N LEU A 142 0.34 -17.52 -2.36
CA LEU A 142 0.47 -16.12 -1.99
C LEU A 142 0.78 -15.23 -3.21
N ASP A 143 1.75 -15.62 -4.03
CA ASP A 143 2.11 -14.91 -5.27
C ASP A 143 0.92 -14.84 -6.25
N GLN A 144 0.17 -15.94 -6.39
CA GLN A 144 -1.03 -15.97 -7.22
C GLN A 144 -2.11 -15.02 -6.68
N LYS A 145 -2.29 -14.94 -5.35
CA LYS A 145 -3.24 -14.02 -4.72
C LYS A 145 -2.81 -12.56 -4.90
N PHE A 146 -1.52 -12.25 -4.86
CA PHE A 146 -1.00 -10.91 -5.20
C PHE A 146 -1.25 -10.56 -6.66
N SER A 147 -1.02 -11.50 -7.60
CA SER A 147 -1.34 -11.28 -9.02
C SER A 147 -2.84 -11.00 -9.25
N ASP A 148 -3.72 -11.75 -8.56
CA ASP A 148 -5.16 -11.50 -8.61
C ASP A 148 -5.54 -10.13 -8.04
N TRP A 149 -4.92 -9.74 -6.92
CA TRP A 149 -5.12 -8.44 -6.30
C TRP A 149 -4.66 -7.31 -7.23
N GLU A 150 -3.51 -7.46 -7.87
CA GLU A 150 -2.98 -6.51 -8.86
C GLU A 150 -3.93 -6.34 -10.05
N LYS A 151 -4.46 -7.44 -10.60
CA LYS A 151 -5.45 -7.39 -11.68
C LYS A 151 -6.71 -6.64 -11.27
N LEU A 152 -7.22 -6.87 -10.06
CA LEU A 152 -8.39 -6.16 -9.53
C LEU A 152 -8.08 -4.67 -9.31
N GLN A 153 -6.86 -4.33 -8.90
CA GLN A 153 -6.43 -2.95 -8.73
C GLN A 153 -6.28 -2.22 -10.07
N ASN A 154 -5.72 -2.88 -11.08
CA ASN A 154 -5.65 -2.34 -12.45
C ASN A 154 -7.04 -2.14 -13.05
N GLN A 155 -7.97 -3.08 -12.81
CA GLN A 155 -9.39 -2.91 -13.19
C GLN A 155 -10.01 -1.71 -12.48
N LEU A 156 -9.74 -1.52 -11.18
CA LEU A 156 -10.22 -0.36 -10.44
C LEU A 156 -9.68 0.95 -11.02
N SER A 157 -8.38 1.02 -11.32
CA SER A 157 -7.73 2.20 -11.90
C SER A 157 -8.32 2.55 -13.27
N SER A 158 -8.47 1.56 -14.15
CA SER A 158 -9.05 1.76 -15.49
C SER A 158 -10.50 2.27 -15.42
N LEU A 159 -11.29 1.82 -14.45
CA LEU A 159 -12.65 2.28 -14.23
C LEU A 159 -12.71 3.68 -13.61
N SER A 160 -11.70 4.10 -12.83
CA SER A 160 -11.64 5.45 -12.28
C SER A 160 -11.18 6.49 -13.30
N ASP A 161 -10.27 6.13 -14.21
CA ASP A 161 -9.76 7.04 -15.24
C ASP A 161 -10.77 7.27 -16.37
N GLY A 162 -11.66 6.31 -16.65
CA GLY A 162 -12.73 6.46 -17.64
C GLY A 162 -13.94 7.31 -17.20
N VAL A 163 -13.87 7.95 -16.03
CA VAL A 163 -14.95 8.80 -15.46
C VAL A 163 -14.57 10.30 -15.49
N ILE A 164 -13.45 10.67 -16.13
CA ILE A 164 -13.05 12.06 -16.36
C ILE A 164 -13.70 12.60 -17.64
#